data_AF-A0A4V5NHP0-F1
#
_entry.id   AF-A0A4V5NHP0-F1
#
_cell.length_a   1.000
_cell.length_b   1.000
_cell.length_c   1.000
_cell.angle_alpha   90.00
_cell.angle_beta   90.00
_cell.angle_gamma   90.00
#
_symmetry.space_group_name_H-M   'P 1'
#
loop_
_entity.id
_entity.type
_entity.pdbx_description
1 polymer ?
#
loop_
_entity_poly.entity_id
_entity_poly.type
_entity_poly.pdbx_seq_one_letter_code
_entity_poly.pdbx_strand_id
1 'polypeptide(L)'
;MYTQLALVSSVLLAVFTQHAVAVDKTRDPALDANLVTAATQLDRLALLDSDDAWLFDFTKQQPYYNFAPGGVVNMNAATFPAAKGNGMTLAMLNLGPCSMLPPHYHPRASNYVVAVQGNTTTYMYEENGARLVTETLLPGMATIFPQGSMHMMVNNGCENAQLVSALNADDAGTQARSKPYPNIGNVFTNGFPADLVNAAFGQNLASSDVASKMTPIGTGSNWGLSECLKQCGIQPNDTYIKF
;
A
#
# COMPACT_ATOMS: atom_id res chain seq x y z
N MET A 1 -59.61 11.39 -28.99
CA MET A 1 -58.79 11.66 -27.78
C MET A 1 -57.80 10.52 -27.66
N TYR A 2 -56.54 10.74 -28.06
CA TYR A 2 -55.47 9.74 -27.96
C TYR A 2 -54.62 10.06 -26.74
N THR A 3 -54.63 9.18 -25.74
CA THR A 3 -53.79 9.26 -24.54
C THR A 3 -52.47 8.56 -24.83
N GLN A 4 -51.36 9.31 -24.92
CA GLN A 4 -50.02 8.74 -24.98
C GLN A 4 -49.59 8.27 -23.58
N LEU A 5 -49.32 6.97 -23.43
CA LEU A 5 -48.55 6.44 -22.31
C LEU A 5 -47.05 6.66 -22.60
N ALA A 6 -46.39 7.52 -21.83
CA ALA A 6 -44.95 7.62 -21.82
C ALA A 6 -44.37 6.48 -20.95
N LEU A 7 -43.69 5.52 -21.58
CA LEU A 7 -42.83 4.58 -20.87
C LEU A 7 -41.59 5.32 -20.37
N VAL A 8 -41.45 5.44 -19.05
CA VAL A 8 -40.20 5.86 -18.40
C VAL A 8 -39.30 4.62 -18.33
N SER A 9 -38.27 4.57 -19.18
CA SER A 9 -37.24 3.54 -19.14
C SER A 9 -36.20 3.92 -18.08
N SER A 10 -36.18 3.20 -16.97
CA SER A 10 -35.20 3.38 -15.89
C SER A 10 -33.87 2.78 -16.31
N VAL A 11 -32.89 3.62 -16.64
CA VAL A 11 -31.50 3.18 -16.84
C VAL A 11 -30.89 2.88 -15.47
N LEU A 12 -30.68 1.60 -15.14
CA LEU A 12 -29.85 1.21 -13.99
C LEU A 12 -28.39 1.58 -14.29
N LEU A 13 -27.88 2.64 -13.67
CA LEU A 13 -26.46 2.94 -13.65
C LEU A 13 -25.77 1.94 -12.71
N ALA A 14 -25.10 0.92 -13.26
CA ALA A 14 -24.23 0.06 -12.48
C ALA A 14 -23.03 0.90 -12.00
N VAL A 15 -23.05 1.34 -10.75
CA VAL A 15 -21.90 1.96 -10.09
C VAL A 15 -20.87 0.86 -9.86
N PHE A 16 -19.89 0.74 -10.76
CA PHE A 16 -18.71 -0.07 -10.50
C PHE A 16 -17.90 0.64 -9.41
N THR A 17 -17.96 0.13 -8.18
CA THR A 17 -17.06 0.56 -7.11
C THR A 17 -15.64 0.10 -7.48
N GLN A 18 -14.83 1.01 -8.00
CA GLN A 18 -13.40 0.78 -8.10
C GLN A 18 -12.85 0.64 -6.69
N HIS A 19 -12.54 -0.59 -6.28
CA HIS A 19 -11.90 -0.86 -5.01
C HIS A 19 -10.48 -0.29 -5.06
N ALA A 20 -10.09 0.50 -4.08
CA ALA A 20 -8.72 0.99 -3.97
C ALA A 20 -7.75 -0.19 -3.87
N VAL A 21 -6.66 -0.11 -4.62
CA VAL A 21 -5.62 -1.15 -4.70
C VAL A 21 -4.30 -0.45 -4.40
N ALA A 22 -3.51 -0.97 -3.46
CA ALA A 22 -2.15 -0.52 -3.17
C ALA A 22 -1.18 -0.78 -4.35
N VAL A 23 -1.43 -0.13 -5.49
CA VAL A 23 -0.62 -0.14 -6.71
C VAL A 23 -0.69 1.26 -7.31
N ASP A 24 0.47 1.89 -7.49
CA ASP A 24 0.54 3.19 -8.14
C ASP A 24 0.18 3.10 -9.62
N LYS A 25 -0.51 4.12 -10.12
CA LYS A 25 -0.81 4.28 -11.54
C LYS A 25 -0.10 5.53 -12.02
N THR A 26 0.60 5.41 -13.16
CA THR A 26 1.24 6.57 -13.80
C THR A 26 0.21 7.64 -14.10
N ARG A 27 0.37 8.81 -13.49
CA ARG A 27 -0.55 9.94 -13.59
C ARG A 27 -0.53 10.58 -14.98
N ASP A 28 0.66 10.73 -15.55
CA ASP A 28 0.86 11.29 -16.89
C ASP A 28 1.91 10.47 -17.67
N PRO A 29 1.49 9.41 -18.37
CA PRO A 29 2.41 8.55 -19.13
C PRO A 29 3.14 9.29 -20.26
N ALA A 30 2.54 10.32 -20.84
CA ALA A 30 3.13 11.07 -21.95
C ALA A 30 4.24 11.99 -21.46
N LEU A 31 3.98 12.75 -20.39
CA LEU A 31 5.00 13.56 -19.72
C LEU A 31 6.16 12.69 -19.22
N ASP A 32 5.85 11.56 -18.58
CA ASP A 32 6.86 10.61 -18.12
C ASP A 32 7.77 10.11 -19.26
N ALA A 33 7.18 9.77 -20.40
CA ALA A 33 7.95 9.35 -21.58
C ALA A 33 8.83 10.49 -22.11
N ASN A 34 8.27 11.70 -22.22
CA ASN A 34 8.99 12.88 -22.71
C ASN A 34 10.18 13.23 -21.79
N LEU A 35 10.00 13.15 -20.47
CA LEU A 35 11.06 13.38 -19.48
C LEU A 35 12.23 12.38 -19.66
N VAL A 36 11.94 11.13 -20.01
CA VAL A 36 12.99 10.11 -20.28
C VAL A 36 13.74 10.42 -21.57
N THR A 37 13.04 10.89 -22.61
CA THR A 37 13.64 11.13 -23.94
C THR A 37 14.28 12.51 -24.10
N ALA A 38 14.08 13.42 -23.15
CA ALA A 38 14.63 14.77 -23.20
C ALA A 38 16.18 14.74 -23.24
N ALA A 39 16.78 15.48 -24.18
CA ALA A 39 18.21 15.42 -24.44
C ALA A 39 19.04 16.15 -23.37
N THR A 40 18.48 17.19 -22.76
CA THR A 40 19.15 17.98 -21.73
C THR A 40 18.27 18.19 -20.50
N GLN A 41 18.89 18.58 -19.38
CA GLN A 41 18.12 18.96 -18.19
C GLN A 41 17.28 20.23 -18.43
N LEU A 42 17.69 21.15 -19.31
CA LEU A 42 16.87 22.31 -19.66
C LEU A 42 15.59 21.89 -20.40
N ASP A 43 15.67 20.91 -21.30
CA ASP A 43 14.48 20.35 -21.96
C ASP A 43 13.54 19.71 -20.93
N ARG A 44 14.09 19.02 -19.93
CA ARG A 44 13.29 18.46 -18.82
C ARG A 44 12.61 19.54 -17.99
N LEU A 45 13.31 20.63 -17.67
CA LEU A 45 12.74 21.76 -16.94
C LEU A 45 11.65 22.48 -17.77
N ALA A 46 11.81 22.57 -19.09
CA ALA A 46 10.80 23.12 -19.98
C ALA A 46 9.52 22.26 -20.04
N LEU A 47 9.60 20.97 -19.71
CA LEU A 47 8.44 20.08 -19.56
C LEU A 47 7.77 20.20 -18.17
N LEU A 48 8.43 20.82 -17.19
CA LEU A 48 7.98 21.02 -15.81
C LEU A 48 7.91 22.53 -15.53
N ASP A 49 7.17 23.26 -16.37
CA ASP A 49 7.22 24.73 -16.51
C ASP A 49 6.31 25.50 -15.54
N SER A 50 5.67 24.82 -14.60
CA SER A 50 4.80 25.43 -13.59
C SER A 50 5.20 25.01 -12.18
N ASP A 51 5.01 25.90 -11.21
CA ASP A 51 5.29 25.61 -9.79
C ASP A 51 4.51 24.39 -9.28
N ASP A 52 3.30 24.15 -9.80
CA ASP A 52 2.48 22.98 -9.47
C ASP A 52 3.15 21.65 -9.87
N ALA A 53 4.00 21.64 -10.92
CA ALA A 53 4.77 20.46 -11.32
C ALA A 53 5.83 20.07 -10.27
N TRP A 54 6.16 20.98 -9.35
CA TRP A 54 7.17 20.81 -8.30
C TRP A 54 6.57 20.63 -6.90
N LEU A 55 5.23 20.64 -6.77
CA LEU A 55 4.53 20.49 -5.51
C LEU A 55 3.79 19.15 -5.43
N PHE A 56 4.15 18.32 -4.45
CA PHE A 56 3.41 17.11 -4.11
C PHE A 56 2.73 17.25 -2.75
N ASP A 57 1.40 17.25 -2.74
CA ASP A 57 0.59 17.34 -1.52
C ASP A 57 0.07 15.96 -1.12
N PHE A 58 0.73 15.33 -0.14
CA PHE A 58 0.34 14.01 0.38
C PHE A 58 -1.11 13.99 0.92
N THR A 59 -1.59 15.11 1.48
CA THR A 59 -2.91 15.18 2.16
C THR A 59 -4.09 15.10 1.18
N LYS A 60 -3.85 15.40 -0.09
CA LYS A 60 -4.86 15.37 -1.16
C LYS A 60 -4.93 14.04 -1.90
N GLN A 61 -4.09 13.06 -1.57
CA GLN A 61 -3.99 11.79 -2.30
C GLN A 61 -5.03 10.76 -1.85
N GLN A 62 -6.31 11.08 -2.05
CA GLN A 62 -7.41 10.17 -1.73
C GLN A 62 -7.52 9.01 -2.74
N PRO A 63 -7.94 7.80 -2.32
CA PRO A 63 -8.34 7.40 -0.97
C PRO A 63 -7.17 6.97 -0.06
N TYR A 64 -5.91 7.14 -0.49
CA TYR A 64 -4.72 6.58 0.15
C TYR A 64 -4.26 7.39 1.38
N TYR A 65 -4.53 8.70 1.44
CA TYR A 65 -4.36 9.49 2.64
C TYR A 65 -5.55 9.25 3.60
N ASN A 66 -5.48 8.18 4.39
CA ASN A 66 -6.56 7.71 5.25
C ASN A 66 -6.03 7.11 6.56
N PHE A 67 -6.82 7.16 7.63
CA PHE A 67 -6.53 6.57 8.95
C PHE A 67 -7.59 5.54 9.36
N ALA A 68 -8.40 5.03 8.44
CA ALA A 68 -9.46 4.05 8.73
C ALA A 68 -9.49 2.91 7.69
N PRO A 69 -8.72 1.82 7.86
CA PRO A 69 -7.73 1.61 8.92
C PRO A 69 -6.44 2.41 8.70
N GLY A 70 -6.13 2.78 7.46
CA GLY A 70 -4.87 3.45 7.12
C GLY A 70 -4.67 3.58 5.61
N GLY A 71 -3.47 3.93 5.19
CA GLY A 71 -3.08 3.93 3.78
C GLY A 71 -1.64 4.40 3.55
N VAL A 72 -1.13 4.11 2.35
CA VAL A 72 0.20 4.52 1.91
C VAL A 72 0.07 5.41 0.70
N VAL A 73 0.69 6.59 0.76
CA VAL A 73 0.80 7.51 -0.36
C VAL A 73 2.24 7.53 -0.82
N ASN A 74 2.50 7.07 -2.04
CA ASN A 74 3.82 7.16 -2.66
C ASN A 74 3.94 8.43 -3.49
N MET A 75 5.06 9.12 -3.34
CA MET A 75 5.59 10.17 -4.21
C MET A 75 6.77 9.56 -4.96
N ASN A 76 6.53 9.13 -6.19
CA ASN A 76 7.50 8.45 -7.03
C ASN A 76 7.33 8.85 -8.49
N ALA A 77 8.10 8.21 -9.37
CA ALA A 77 8.04 8.41 -10.81
C ALA A 77 6.63 8.30 -11.41
N ALA A 78 5.74 7.50 -10.84
CA ALA A 78 4.38 7.32 -11.37
C ALA A 78 3.40 8.40 -10.89
N THR A 79 3.51 8.84 -9.63
CA THR A 79 2.57 9.77 -9.00
C THR A 79 3.02 11.23 -9.06
N PHE A 80 4.33 11.46 -9.24
CA PHE A 80 4.96 12.77 -9.31
C PHE A 80 6.05 12.80 -10.40
N PRO A 81 5.73 13.22 -11.63
CA PRO A 81 6.65 13.17 -12.77
C PRO A 81 8.00 13.86 -12.53
N ALA A 82 8.05 14.93 -11.72
CA ALA A 82 9.31 15.58 -11.37
C ALA A 82 10.29 14.69 -10.56
N ALA A 83 9.81 13.61 -9.91
CA ALA A 83 10.67 12.60 -9.28
C ALA A 83 11.35 11.66 -10.29
N LYS A 84 10.86 11.54 -11.54
CA LYS A 84 11.39 10.61 -12.54
C LYS A 84 12.90 10.80 -12.77
N GLY A 85 13.67 9.73 -12.56
CA GLY A 85 15.12 9.70 -12.79
C GLY A 85 15.95 10.11 -11.57
N ASN A 86 15.33 10.39 -10.42
CA ASN A 86 16.07 10.72 -9.19
C ASN A 86 16.45 9.47 -8.38
N GLY A 87 15.95 8.30 -8.75
CA GLY A 87 16.23 7.04 -8.08
C GLY A 87 15.62 6.97 -6.67
N MET A 88 14.49 7.65 -6.42
CA MET A 88 13.89 7.74 -5.09
C MET A 88 12.36 7.63 -5.12
N THR A 89 11.83 6.99 -4.09
CA THR A 89 10.41 7.06 -3.72
C THR A 89 10.34 7.60 -2.30
N LEU A 90 9.54 8.64 -2.08
CA LEU A 90 9.15 9.07 -0.74
C LEU A 90 7.73 8.55 -0.48
N ALA A 91 7.45 8.01 0.70
CA ALA A 91 6.12 7.54 1.04
C ALA A 91 5.68 8.08 2.39
N MET A 92 4.40 8.44 2.48
CA MET A 92 3.74 8.78 3.74
C MET A 92 2.82 7.63 4.13
N LEU A 93 3.04 7.08 5.31
CA LEU A 93 2.30 5.95 5.85
C LEU A 93 1.40 6.45 6.96
N ASN A 94 0.10 6.30 6.76
CA ASN A 94 -0.93 6.70 7.72
C ASN A 94 -1.52 5.45 8.34
N LEU A 95 -1.38 5.31 9.65
CA LEU A 95 -1.91 4.19 10.41
C LEU A 95 -2.91 4.72 11.44
N GLY A 96 -4.18 4.41 11.23
CA GLY A 96 -5.21 4.60 12.23
C GLY A 96 -4.95 3.78 13.50
N PRO A 97 -5.73 4.01 14.55
CA PRO A 97 -5.62 3.24 15.78
C PRO A 97 -5.78 1.75 15.48
N CYS A 98 -4.92 0.93 16.08
CA CYS A 98 -4.98 -0.53 15.89
C CYS A 98 -4.96 -0.98 14.43
N SER A 99 -4.23 -0.28 13.55
CA SER A 99 -4.04 -0.67 12.14
C SER A 99 -2.64 -1.23 11.90
N MET A 100 -2.47 -1.89 10.76
CA MET A 100 -1.18 -2.44 10.33
C MET A 100 -0.93 -2.19 8.85
N LEU A 101 0.35 -2.06 8.51
CA LEU A 101 0.85 -2.44 7.19
C LEU A 101 1.17 -3.93 7.25
N PRO A 102 0.42 -4.78 6.52
CA PRO A 102 0.62 -6.23 6.56
C PRO A 102 2.00 -6.62 6.02
N PRO A 103 2.42 -7.90 6.18
CA PRO A 103 3.70 -8.37 5.66
C PRO A 103 3.92 -8.04 4.19
N HIS A 104 5.04 -7.40 3.88
CA HIS A 104 5.45 -7.05 2.53
C HIS A 104 6.98 -6.91 2.42
N TYR A 105 7.45 -6.75 1.19
CA TYR A 105 8.84 -6.39 0.90
C TYR A 105 8.92 -5.51 -0.34
N HIS A 106 10.08 -4.86 -0.52
CA HIS A 106 10.39 -4.06 -1.70
C HIS A 106 11.44 -4.78 -2.55
N PRO A 107 11.09 -5.26 -3.76
CA PRO A 107 12.01 -6.03 -4.59
C PRO A 107 13.17 -5.20 -5.17
N ARG A 108 13.06 -3.87 -5.19
CA ARG A 108 14.02 -2.99 -5.88
C ARG A 108 14.57 -1.84 -5.03
N ALA A 109 14.23 -1.76 -3.75
CA ALA A 109 14.75 -0.70 -2.88
C ALA A 109 14.86 -1.16 -1.42
N SER A 110 15.83 -0.59 -0.73
CA SER A 110 15.81 -0.51 0.74
C SER A 110 14.90 0.63 1.17
N ASN A 111 14.22 0.48 2.30
CA ASN A 111 13.28 1.45 2.87
C ASN A 111 13.82 1.96 4.21
N TYR A 112 14.15 3.25 4.27
CA TYR A 112 14.45 3.96 5.51
C TYR A 112 13.19 4.61 6.00
N VAL A 113 12.76 4.33 7.23
CA VAL A 113 11.50 4.85 7.77
C VAL A 113 11.74 5.59 9.08
N VAL A 114 11.11 6.75 9.23
CA VAL A 114 11.10 7.53 10.45
C VAL A 114 9.67 7.76 10.91
N ALA A 115 9.40 7.59 12.21
CA ALA A 115 8.12 7.93 12.78
C ALA A 115 8.02 9.45 13.00
N VAL A 116 6.90 10.04 12.59
CA VAL A 116 6.62 11.48 12.80
C VAL A 116 5.54 11.71 13.85
N GLN A 117 4.62 10.75 14.03
CA GLN A 117 3.57 10.81 15.03
C GLN A 117 3.23 9.41 15.56
N GLY A 118 2.78 9.35 16.81
CA GLY A 118 2.21 8.15 17.42
C GLY A 118 3.27 7.11 17.78
N ASN A 119 2.84 5.85 17.86
CA ASN A 119 3.69 4.72 18.21
C ASN A 119 3.48 3.60 17.18
N THR A 120 4.56 3.22 16.51
CA THR A 120 4.53 2.11 15.55
C THR A 120 5.57 1.06 15.93
N THR A 121 5.13 -0.19 16.08
CA THR A 121 6.04 -1.33 16.23
C THR A 121 6.28 -1.97 14.88
N THR A 122 7.54 -2.24 14.57
CA THR A 122 7.98 -2.82 13.30
C THR A 122 8.60 -4.19 13.53
N TYR A 123 8.49 -5.06 12.53
CA TYR A 123 9.00 -6.42 12.54
C TYR A 123 9.67 -6.71 11.21
N MET A 124 10.84 -7.34 11.22
CA MET A 124 11.59 -7.68 10.00
C MET A 124 12.34 -9.01 10.13
N TYR A 125 12.34 -9.79 9.05
CA TYR A 125 13.33 -10.83 8.78
C TYR A 125 14.13 -10.44 7.53
N GLU A 126 15.45 -10.56 7.61
CA GLU A 126 16.35 -10.21 6.51
C GLU A 126 16.62 -11.41 5.61
N GLU A 127 17.01 -12.55 6.18
CA GLU A 127 17.36 -13.76 5.42
C GLU A 127 17.30 -15.04 6.25
N ASN A 128 17.67 -16.16 5.64
CA ASN A 128 17.68 -17.48 6.28
C ASN A 128 18.61 -17.50 7.51
N GLY A 129 18.07 -17.90 8.66
CA GLY A 129 18.81 -17.98 9.92
C GLY A 129 18.94 -16.64 10.65
N ALA A 130 18.50 -15.53 10.05
CA ALA A 130 18.40 -14.26 10.75
C ALA A 130 17.32 -14.31 11.84
N ARG A 131 17.57 -13.62 12.97
CA ARG A 131 16.56 -13.43 14.01
C ARG A 131 15.47 -12.46 13.53
N LEU A 132 14.33 -12.47 14.21
CA LEU A 132 13.38 -11.38 14.13
C LEU A 132 14.00 -10.09 14.69
N VAL A 133 13.96 -9.01 13.91
CA VAL A 133 14.24 -7.66 14.38
C VAL A 133 12.92 -6.98 14.71
N THR A 134 12.80 -6.47 15.94
CA THR A 134 11.60 -5.81 16.44
C THR A 134 12.01 -4.47 17.02
N GLU A 135 11.41 -3.38 16.52
CA GLU A 135 11.69 -2.03 16.99
C GLU A 135 10.38 -1.26 17.21
N THR A 136 10.32 -0.46 18.27
CA THR A 136 9.23 0.47 18.53
C THR A 136 9.67 1.89 18.18
N LEU A 137 9.02 2.49 17.20
CA LEU A 137 9.31 3.83 16.71
C LEU A 137 8.37 4.84 17.36
N LEU A 138 8.94 5.76 18.13
CA LEU A 138 8.32 7.00 18.60
C LEU A 138 8.74 8.17 17.68
N PRO A 139 8.09 9.35 17.75
CA PRO A 139 8.42 10.47 16.90
C PRO A 139 9.91 10.83 16.93
N GLY A 140 10.53 10.92 15.75
CA GLY A 140 11.96 11.17 15.56
C GLY A 140 12.84 9.92 15.57
N MET A 141 12.30 8.73 15.83
CA MET A 141 13.02 7.46 15.74
C MET A 141 12.89 6.86 14.34
N ALA A 142 13.96 6.21 13.87
CA ALA A 142 14.01 5.61 12.54
C ALA A 142 14.56 4.18 12.58
N THR A 143 14.20 3.40 11.56
CA THR A 143 14.79 2.09 11.26
C THR A 143 14.95 1.92 9.75
N ILE A 144 15.52 0.78 9.35
CA ILE A 144 15.75 0.43 7.95
C ILE A 144 15.22 -0.98 7.67
N PHE A 145 14.61 -1.14 6.50
CA PHE A 145 14.30 -2.43 5.89
C PHE A 145 15.15 -2.58 4.61
N PRO A 146 16.20 -3.41 4.62
CA PRO A 146 17.00 -3.67 3.42
C PRO A 146 16.18 -4.22 2.26
N GLN A 147 16.67 -4.02 1.03
CA GLN A 147 16.00 -4.53 -0.17
C GLN A 147 15.68 -6.02 -0.06
N GLY A 148 14.44 -6.39 -0.33
CA GLY A 148 13.97 -7.78 -0.26
C GLY A 148 13.68 -8.31 1.15
N SER A 149 13.95 -7.54 2.22
CA SER A 149 13.61 -7.99 3.57
C SER A 149 12.09 -8.00 3.78
N MET A 150 11.58 -9.09 4.38
CA MET A 150 10.17 -9.20 4.70
C MET A 150 9.90 -8.44 6.00
N HIS A 151 8.97 -7.48 5.96
CA HIS A 151 8.67 -6.65 7.11
C HIS A 151 7.18 -6.29 7.21
N MET A 152 6.78 -5.85 8.40
CA MET A 152 5.44 -5.31 8.67
C MET A 152 5.52 -4.24 9.76
N MET A 153 4.47 -3.42 9.85
CA MET A 153 4.39 -2.32 10.80
C MET A 153 3.00 -2.28 11.41
N VAL A 154 2.90 -2.02 12.71
CA VAL A 154 1.64 -2.03 13.45
C VAL A 154 1.56 -0.82 14.36
N ASN A 155 0.45 -0.09 14.27
CA ASN A 155 0.06 0.88 15.30
C ASN A 155 -0.70 0.14 16.40
N ASN A 156 -0.06 -0.05 17.55
CA ASN A 156 -0.67 -0.70 18.72
C ASN A 156 -1.35 0.30 19.67
N GLY A 157 -1.43 1.57 19.29
CA GLY A 157 -2.06 2.64 20.07
C GLY A 157 -3.52 2.87 19.70
N CYS A 158 -4.21 3.62 20.58
CA CYS A 158 -5.57 4.10 20.36
C CYS A 158 -5.64 5.44 19.61
N GLU A 159 -4.49 5.99 19.22
CA GLU A 159 -4.36 7.22 18.44
C GLU A 159 -3.73 6.94 17.08
N ASN A 160 -3.83 7.90 16.16
CA ASN A 160 -3.19 7.80 14.85
C ASN A 160 -1.66 7.79 14.98
N ALA A 161 -1.02 7.01 14.12
CA ALA A 161 0.43 7.03 13.90
C ALA A 161 0.72 7.38 12.44
N GLN A 162 1.81 8.11 12.22
CA GLN A 162 2.26 8.49 10.89
C GLN A 162 3.77 8.30 10.78
N LEU A 163 4.21 7.78 9.63
CA LEU A 163 5.60 7.58 9.29
C LEU A 163 5.91 8.16 7.92
N VAL A 164 7.19 8.44 7.69
CA VAL A 164 7.73 8.81 6.38
C VAL A 164 8.82 7.81 6.01
N SER A 165 8.69 7.24 4.81
CA SER A 165 9.66 6.31 4.23
C SER A 165 10.39 6.93 3.05
N ALA A 166 11.71 6.75 2.99
CA ALA A 166 12.53 7.05 1.83
C ALA A 166 13.09 5.74 1.27
N LEU A 167 12.82 5.47 0.00
CA LEU A 167 13.24 4.27 -0.70
C LEU A 167 14.15 4.63 -1.86
N ASN A 168 15.26 3.92 -2.01
CA ASN A 168 16.31 4.22 -3.00
C ASN A 168 16.03 3.67 -4.41
N ALA A 169 14.80 3.82 -4.89
CA ALA A 169 14.46 3.62 -6.31
C ALA A 169 13.26 4.48 -6.73
N ASP A 170 13.25 4.91 -8.01
CA ASP A 170 12.10 5.59 -8.65
C ASP A 170 10.83 4.73 -8.62
N ASP A 171 11.03 3.42 -8.57
CA ASP A 171 9.98 2.44 -8.41
C ASP A 171 10.53 1.32 -7.54
N ALA A 172 10.32 1.42 -6.24
CA ALA A 172 10.75 0.44 -5.26
C ALA A 172 10.08 -0.93 -5.46
N GLY A 173 8.88 -0.92 -6.05
CA GLY A 173 7.93 -2.04 -6.00
C GLY A 173 7.48 -2.34 -4.56
N THR A 174 6.29 -2.92 -4.42
CA THR A 174 5.81 -3.39 -3.12
C THR A 174 5.11 -4.72 -3.34
N GLN A 175 5.69 -5.80 -2.83
CA GLN A 175 5.05 -7.10 -2.85
C GLN A 175 4.29 -7.29 -1.54
N ALA A 176 3.05 -6.80 -1.51
CA ALA A 176 2.08 -7.03 -0.45
C ALA A 176 0.84 -7.81 -0.95
N ARG A 177 0.77 -8.05 -2.27
CA ARG A 177 -0.31 -8.70 -2.99
C ARG A 177 0.19 -9.26 -4.32
N SER A 178 -0.56 -10.15 -4.95
CA SER A 178 -0.32 -10.63 -6.32
C SER A 178 -1.65 -10.67 -7.07
N LYS A 179 -1.73 -10.21 -8.33
CA LYS A 179 -3.00 -10.24 -9.10
C LYS A 179 -3.42 -11.69 -9.38
N PRO A 180 -4.71 -12.05 -9.23
CA PRO A 180 -5.87 -11.25 -8.82
C PRO A 180 -6.10 -11.11 -7.31
N TYR A 181 -5.19 -11.65 -6.50
CA TYR A 181 -5.35 -11.79 -5.06
C TYR A 181 -5.09 -10.51 -4.25
N PRO A 182 -5.69 -10.43 -3.05
CA PRO A 182 -5.73 -9.19 -2.32
C PRO A 182 -4.67 -9.06 -1.20
N ASN A 183 -3.83 -10.09 -0.97
CA ASN A 183 -2.73 -10.12 0.02
C ASN A 183 -1.58 -11.07 -0.46
N ILE A 184 -0.36 -10.89 0.04
CA ILE A 184 0.81 -11.74 -0.28
C ILE A 184 0.61 -13.20 0.13
N GLY A 185 -0.13 -13.48 1.21
CA GLY A 185 -0.44 -14.85 1.63
C GLY A 185 -1.14 -15.65 0.51
N ASN A 186 -1.93 -14.97 -0.32
CA ASN A 186 -2.65 -15.62 -1.41
C ASN A 186 -1.74 -16.12 -2.54
N VAL A 187 -0.49 -15.63 -2.62
CA VAL A 187 0.51 -16.20 -3.53
C VAL A 187 0.70 -17.68 -3.21
N PHE A 188 0.73 -18.03 -1.93
CA PHE A 188 0.86 -19.42 -1.48
C PHE A 188 -0.45 -20.16 -1.54
N THR A 189 -1.60 -19.54 -1.27
CA THR A 189 -2.86 -20.31 -1.21
C THR A 189 -3.53 -20.53 -2.55
N ASN A 190 -3.37 -19.61 -3.50
CA ASN A 190 -4.02 -19.69 -4.82
C ASN A 190 -3.11 -19.30 -6.00
N GLY A 191 -1.95 -18.69 -5.77
CA GLY A 191 -1.10 -18.16 -6.84
C GLY A 191 -0.24 -19.20 -7.53
N PHE A 192 0.32 -20.14 -6.77
CA PHE A 192 1.12 -21.25 -7.31
C PHE A 192 0.28 -22.53 -7.47
N PRO A 193 0.74 -23.51 -8.28
CA PRO A 193 0.09 -24.81 -8.39
C PRO A 193 -0.10 -25.46 -7.01
N ALA A 194 -1.35 -25.81 -6.67
CA ALA A 194 -1.72 -26.22 -5.33
C ALA A 194 -0.93 -27.43 -4.82
N ASP A 195 -0.70 -28.44 -5.68
CA ASP A 195 0.07 -29.62 -5.30
C ASP A 195 1.52 -29.29 -4.92
N LEU A 196 2.14 -28.30 -5.58
CA LEU A 196 3.49 -27.86 -5.28
C LEU A 196 3.56 -27.08 -3.97
N VAL A 197 2.58 -26.21 -3.71
CA VAL A 197 2.48 -25.51 -2.43
C VAL A 197 2.24 -26.51 -1.31
N ASN A 198 1.26 -27.40 -1.46
CA ASN A 198 0.91 -28.36 -0.44
C ASN A 198 2.08 -29.32 -0.13
N ALA A 199 2.85 -29.72 -1.16
CA ALA A 199 4.10 -30.44 -0.98
C ALA A 199 5.16 -29.62 -0.23
N ALA A 200 5.33 -28.33 -0.57
CA ALA A 200 6.31 -27.46 0.07
C ALA A 200 6.00 -27.16 1.55
N PHE A 201 4.72 -27.03 1.91
CA PHE A 201 4.29 -26.72 3.28
C PHE A 201 3.88 -27.97 4.09
N GLY A 202 3.83 -29.15 3.48
CA GLY A 202 3.47 -30.41 4.14
C GLY A 202 2.01 -30.48 4.62
N GLN A 203 1.14 -29.61 4.10
CA GLN A 203 -0.25 -29.46 4.53
C GLN A 203 -1.12 -28.87 3.41
N ASN A 204 -2.44 -28.94 3.55
CA ASN A 204 -3.40 -28.40 2.58
C ASN A 204 -3.57 -26.88 2.72
N LEU A 205 -2.48 -26.14 2.49
CA LEU A 205 -2.46 -24.68 2.58
C LEU A 205 -3.13 -24.03 1.35
N ALA A 206 -2.88 -24.59 0.15
CA ALA A 206 -3.46 -24.11 -1.09
C ALA A 206 -4.89 -24.64 -1.30
N SER A 207 -5.79 -24.16 -0.46
CA SER A 207 -7.22 -24.49 -0.51
C SER A 207 -8.09 -23.25 -0.57
N SER A 208 -9.27 -23.40 -1.18
CA SER A 208 -10.27 -22.34 -1.26
C SER A 208 -10.73 -21.84 0.11
N ASP A 209 -10.76 -22.72 1.12
CA ASP A 209 -11.09 -22.36 2.51
C ASP A 209 -10.07 -21.37 3.08
N VAL A 210 -8.77 -21.68 3.00
CA VAL A 210 -7.71 -20.79 3.52
C VAL A 210 -7.70 -19.48 2.73
N ALA A 211 -7.83 -19.56 1.41
CA ALA A 211 -7.84 -18.36 0.57
C ALA A 211 -9.03 -17.43 0.87
N SER A 212 -10.20 -17.98 1.20
CA SER A 212 -11.41 -17.20 1.51
C SER A 212 -11.29 -16.37 2.80
N LYS A 213 -10.35 -16.74 3.68
CA LYS A 213 -10.09 -16.08 4.97
C LYS A 213 -9.05 -14.96 4.89
N MET A 214 -8.44 -14.73 3.72
CA MET A 214 -7.38 -13.74 3.57
C MET A 214 -7.94 -12.33 3.41
N THR A 215 -7.51 -11.41 4.27
CA THR A 215 -7.99 -10.02 4.29
C THR A 215 -7.35 -9.18 3.17
N PRO A 216 -8.16 -8.49 2.35
CA PRO A 216 -7.65 -7.55 1.36
C PRO A 216 -6.90 -6.37 1.94
N ILE A 217 -5.78 -5.97 1.32
CA ILE A 217 -4.94 -4.87 1.83
C ILE A 217 -5.45 -3.45 1.52
N GLY A 218 -6.51 -3.30 0.72
CA GLY A 218 -7.08 -2.00 0.33
C GLY A 218 -6.04 -0.97 -0.16
N THR A 219 -5.95 0.15 0.56
CA THR A 219 -5.03 1.29 0.38
C THR A 219 -3.60 1.05 0.90
N GLY A 220 -3.28 -0.19 1.30
CA GLY A 220 -1.99 -0.60 1.84
C GLY A 220 -2.00 -0.89 3.33
N SER A 221 -3.15 -0.77 4.00
CA SER A 221 -3.30 -0.97 5.43
C SER A 221 -4.55 -1.79 5.75
N ASN A 222 -4.43 -2.62 6.79
CA ASN A 222 -5.51 -3.44 7.35
C ASN A 222 -5.72 -3.11 8.83
N TRP A 223 -6.87 -3.52 9.34
CA TRP A 223 -7.07 -3.60 10.78
C TRP A 223 -6.07 -4.57 11.42
N GLY A 224 -5.62 -4.19 12.60
CA GLY A 224 -4.60 -4.84 13.41
C GLY A 224 -5.17 -5.98 14.28
N LEU A 225 -4.55 -6.13 15.45
CA LEU A 225 -4.90 -7.16 16.42
C LEU A 225 -6.28 -6.91 17.05
N SER A 226 -7.07 -7.99 17.21
CA SER A 226 -8.38 -7.97 17.88
C SER A 226 -8.33 -7.39 19.30
N GLU A 227 -7.27 -7.71 20.03
CA GLU A 227 -7.05 -7.22 21.40
C GLU A 227 -6.87 -5.70 21.44
N CYS A 228 -6.12 -5.13 20.49
CA CYS A 228 -5.96 -3.68 20.38
C CYS A 228 -7.31 -3.02 20.09
N LEU A 229 -8.06 -3.55 19.10
CA LEU A 229 -9.37 -3.00 18.73
C LEU A 229 -10.33 -2.99 19.92
N LYS A 230 -10.34 -4.08 20.71
CA LYS A 230 -11.13 -4.18 21.94
C LYS A 230 -10.67 -3.17 22.99
N GLN A 231 -9.36 -3.06 23.24
CA GLN A 231 -8.79 -2.12 24.19
C GLN A 231 -9.16 -0.66 23.83
N CYS A 232 -9.13 -0.32 22.55
CA CYS A 232 -9.40 1.04 22.06
C CYS A 232 -10.88 1.30 21.75
N GLY A 233 -11.78 0.32 21.99
CA GLY A 233 -13.22 0.48 21.75
C GLY A 233 -13.60 0.63 20.26
N ILE A 234 -12.78 0.13 19.34
CA ILE A 234 -12.96 0.30 17.90
C ILE A 234 -13.82 -0.85 17.36
N GLN A 235 -14.88 -0.49 16.65
CA GLN A 235 -15.65 -1.43 15.82
C GLN A 235 -15.18 -1.27 14.36
N PRO A 236 -14.33 -2.18 13.87
CA PRO A 236 -13.87 -2.10 12.49
C PRO A 236 -15.04 -2.35 11.53
N ASN A 237 -14.96 -1.74 10.35
CA ASN A 237 -15.94 -1.94 9.28
C ASN A 237 -15.87 -3.37 8.68
N ASP A 238 -16.77 -3.66 7.73
CA ASP A 238 -17.00 -4.99 7.15
C ASP A 238 -15.77 -5.66 6.49
N THR A 239 -14.65 -4.95 6.34
CA THR A 239 -13.39 -5.53 5.84
C THR A 239 -12.58 -6.27 6.92
N TYR A 240 -13.00 -6.21 8.19
CA TYR A 240 -12.34 -6.94 9.26
C TYR A 240 -12.86 -8.36 9.43
N ILE A 241 -11.94 -9.33 9.32
CA ILE A 241 -12.21 -10.74 9.60
C ILE A 241 -11.78 -11.03 11.04
N LYS A 242 -12.74 -11.39 11.90
CA LYS A 242 -12.45 -11.85 13.28
C LYS A 242 -11.81 -13.23 13.22
N PHE A 243 -10.67 -13.39 13.90
CA PHE A 243 -10.05 -14.68 14.19
C PHE A 243 -10.18 -14.97 15.69
#